data_AF-A0A7S0VTK8-F1
#
_entry.id   AF-A0A7S0VTK8-F1
#
_cell.length_a   1.000
_cell.length_b   1.000
_cell.length_c   1.000
_cell.angle_alpha   90.00
_cell.angle_beta   90.00
_cell.angle_gamma   90.00
#
_symmetry.space_group_name_H-M   'P 1'
#
loop_
_entity.id
_entity.type
_entity.pdbx_description
1 polymer ?
#
loop_
_entity_poly.entity_id
_entity_poly.type
_entity_poly.pdbx_seq_one_letter_code
_entity_poly.pdbx_strand_id
1 'polypeptide(L)'
;KEYPPCVRFAAEQRAKGRLNFVLGVVHAADPSLYPANLLRNIALSYVRTTLVFMLDIDLIPDPGFYPFLLSRKQWIEERSGDHVFTIPAFQFLDQTVTSVDALPSDRGELMRGIEGKRVKPILSGEDEYWEAFSCL
;
A
#
# COMPACT_ATOMS: atom_id res chain seq x y z
N LYS A 1 -24.15 2.55 4.32
CA LYS A 1 -22.84 3.22 4.44
C LYS A 1 -21.86 2.43 3.57
N GLU A 2 -21.26 3.07 2.59
CA GLU A 2 -20.24 2.44 1.76
C GLU A 2 -18.98 2.22 2.61
N TYR A 3 -18.41 1.01 2.56
CA TYR A 3 -17.19 0.71 3.28
C TYR A 3 -16.00 1.36 2.57
N PRO A 4 -15.02 1.91 3.31
CA PRO A 4 -13.78 2.42 2.72
C PRO A 4 -13.12 1.36 1.80
N PRO A 5 -12.45 1.77 0.70
CA PRO A 5 -11.83 0.85 -0.25
C PRO A 5 -10.96 -0.24 0.39
N CYS A 6 -10.20 0.09 1.44
CA CYS A 6 -9.37 -0.84 2.20
C CYS A 6 -10.16 -1.96 2.90
N VAL A 7 -11.37 -1.67 3.40
CA VAL A 7 -12.25 -2.65 4.05
C VAL A 7 -12.80 -3.61 3.01
N ARG A 8 -13.16 -3.11 1.82
CA ARG A 8 -13.58 -3.95 0.68
C ARG A 8 -12.45 -4.88 0.24
N PHE A 9 -11.25 -4.32 0.05
CA PHE A 9 -10.06 -5.10 -0.29
C PHE A 9 -9.79 -6.21 0.74
N ALA A 10 -9.80 -5.89 2.03
CA ALA A 10 -9.62 -6.87 3.09
C ALA A 10 -10.68 -7.98 3.06
N ALA A 11 -11.95 -7.63 2.83
CA ALA A 11 -13.03 -8.61 2.69
C ALA A 11 -12.80 -9.55 1.48
N GLU A 12 -12.36 -9.02 0.34
CA GLU A 12 -12.02 -9.82 -0.84
C GLU A 12 -10.84 -10.77 -0.59
N GLN A 13 -9.78 -10.31 0.09
CA GLN A 13 -8.66 -11.18 0.45
C GLN A 13 -9.12 -12.33 1.37
N ARG A 14 -10.01 -12.03 2.33
CA ARG A 14 -10.60 -13.04 3.20
C ARG A 14 -11.46 -14.05 2.44
N ALA A 15 -12.26 -13.57 1.48
CA ALA A 15 -13.05 -14.43 0.59
C ALA A 15 -12.18 -15.36 -0.27
N LYS A 16 -10.97 -14.91 -0.63
CA LYS A 16 -9.93 -15.71 -1.31
C LYS A 16 -9.16 -16.66 -0.36
N GLY A 17 -9.58 -16.79 0.90
CA GLY A 17 -8.97 -17.67 1.90
C GLY A 17 -7.67 -17.12 2.51
N ARG A 18 -7.29 -15.87 2.23
CA ARG A 18 -6.10 -15.25 2.83
C ARG A 18 -6.44 -14.73 4.21
N LEU A 19 -5.73 -15.23 5.23
CA LEU A 19 -5.93 -14.87 6.64
C LEU A 19 -4.67 -14.27 7.28
N ASN A 20 -3.59 -14.11 6.49
CA ASN A 20 -2.30 -13.59 6.92
C ASN A 20 -2.22 -12.06 6.84
N PHE A 21 -3.29 -11.38 7.24
CA PHE A 21 -3.33 -9.92 7.37
C PHE A 21 -4.17 -9.53 8.58
N VAL A 22 -3.90 -8.36 9.15
CA VAL A 22 -4.67 -7.76 10.24
C VAL A 22 -5.09 -6.36 9.80
N LEU A 23 -6.38 -6.06 9.83
CA LEU A 23 -6.91 -4.72 9.57
C LEU A 23 -7.33 -4.08 10.88
N GLY A 24 -6.64 -3.02 11.28
CA GLY A 24 -7.04 -2.16 12.39
C GLY A 24 -7.76 -0.93 11.87
N VAL A 25 -9.04 -0.77 12.19
CA VAL A 25 -9.78 0.47 11.93
C VAL A 25 -10.01 1.16 13.26
N VAL A 26 -9.49 2.38 13.40
CA VAL A 26 -9.61 3.18 14.61
C VAL A 26 -10.32 4.47 14.26
N HIS A 27 -11.31 4.82 15.07
CA HIS A 27 -12.02 6.09 14.93
C HIS A 27 -11.42 7.09 15.92
N ALA A 28 -10.63 8.03 15.42
CA ALA A 28 -10.11 9.13 16.22
C ALA A 28 -11.10 10.30 16.21
N ALA A 29 -11.38 10.89 17.37
CA ALA A 29 -12.20 12.09 17.48
C ALA A 29 -11.50 13.31 16.82
N ASP A 30 -10.17 13.32 16.87
CA ASP A 30 -9.30 14.26 16.18
C ASP A 30 -8.28 13.47 15.35
N PRO A 31 -8.30 13.55 14.01
CA PRO A 31 -7.34 12.88 13.13
C PRO A 31 -5.88 13.27 13.40
N SER A 32 -5.62 14.50 13.86
CA SER A 32 -4.26 14.98 14.15
C SER A 32 -3.62 14.28 15.36
N LEU A 33 -4.46 13.72 16.23
CA LEU A 33 -4.03 12.96 17.41
C LEU A 33 -3.92 11.46 17.12
N TYR A 34 -4.09 11.03 15.87
CA TYR A 34 -4.04 9.62 15.51
C TYR A 34 -2.63 9.04 15.72
N PRO A 35 -2.43 8.09 16.65
CA PRO A 35 -1.09 7.68 17.05
C PRO A 35 -0.58 6.56 16.12
N ALA A 36 -0.48 6.80 14.80
CA ALA A 36 -0.20 5.73 13.85
C ALA A 36 1.13 5.01 14.14
N ASN A 37 2.15 5.73 14.63
CA ASN A 37 3.41 5.12 15.05
C ASN A 37 3.24 4.12 16.20
N LEU A 38 2.39 4.43 17.20
CA LEU A 38 2.10 3.52 18.30
C LEU A 38 1.32 2.30 17.81
N LEU A 39 0.29 2.52 16.99
CA LEU A 39 -0.55 1.44 16.45
C LEU A 39 0.26 0.51 15.54
N ARG A 40 1.18 1.05 14.73
CA ARG A 40 2.16 0.27 13.97
C ARG A 40 2.98 -0.62 14.89
N ASN A 41 3.59 -0.03 15.93
CA ASN A 41 4.47 -0.80 16.83
C ASN A 41 3.70 -1.91 17.55
N ILE A 42 2.46 -1.62 17.98
CA ILE A 42 1.56 -2.64 18.52
C ILE A 42 1.31 -3.73 17.49
N ALA A 43 0.92 -3.40 16.25
CA ALA A 43 0.68 -4.39 15.21
C ALA A 43 1.92 -5.27 14.93
N LEU A 44 3.11 -4.66 14.81
CA LEU A 44 4.37 -5.37 14.63
C LEU A 44 4.69 -6.32 15.79
N SER A 45 4.32 -5.99 17.03
CA SER A 45 4.54 -6.87 18.19
C SER A 45 3.72 -8.17 18.15
N TYR A 46 2.63 -8.21 17.36
CA TYR A 46 1.80 -9.40 17.18
C TYR A 46 2.16 -10.20 15.91
N VAL A 47 3.03 -9.68 15.06
CA VAL A 47 3.45 -10.36 13.83
C VAL A 47 4.24 -11.63 14.19
N ARG A 48 3.93 -12.73 13.48
CA ARG A 48 4.65 -14.01 13.60
C ARG A 48 5.47 -14.37 12.36
N THR A 49 5.42 -13.56 11.31
CA THR A 49 6.13 -13.78 10.05
C THR A 49 7.48 -13.05 10.05
N THR A 50 8.44 -13.58 9.30
CA THR A 50 9.79 -12.97 9.16
C THR A 50 9.79 -11.71 8.32
N LEU A 51 8.78 -11.56 7.45
CA LEU A 51 8.58 -10.40 6.59
C LEU A 51 7.21 -9.80 6.86
N VAL A 52 7.19 -8.47 6.91
CA VAL A 52 5.98 -7.65 7.00
C VAL A 52 6.05 -6.66 5.86
N PHE A 53 4.99 -6.59 5.08
CA PHE A 53 4.79 -5.49 4.16
C PHE A 53 3.80 -4.50 4.78
N MET A 54 4.29 -3.32 5.13
CA MET A 54 3.49 -2.24 5.70
C MET A 54 2.98 -1.33 4.58
N LEU A 55 1.70 -0.97 4.64
CA LEU A 55 1.05 -0.16 3.62
C LEU A 55 0.03 0.77 4.27
N ASP A 56 -0.01 2.02 3.80
CA ASP A 56 -1.03 2.99 4.20
C ASP A 56 -2.40 2.64 3.61
N ILE A 57 -3.46 3.14 4.24
CA ILE A 57 -4.85 2.72 3.99
C ILE A 57 -5.40 3.15 2.63
N ASP A 58 -4.81 4.18 2.04
CA ASP A 58 -5.11 4.78 0.76
C ASP A 58 -4.31 4.17 -0.39
N LEU A 59 -3.27 3.40 -0.08
CA LEU A 59 -2.51 2.65 -1.06
C LEU A 59 -3.13 1.26 -1.26
N ILE A 60 -3.43 0.95 -2.52
CA ILE A 60 -3.98 -0.35 -2.92
C ILE A 60 -2.88 -1.10 -3.67
N PRO A 61 -2.45 -2.28 -3.18
CA PRO A 61 -1.42 -3.05 -3.88
C PRO A 61 -2.01 -3.67 -5.15
N ASP A 62 -1.20 -3.70 -6.20
CA ASP A 62 -1.51 -4.43 -7.43
C ASP A 62 -1.90 -5.90 -7.12
N PRO A 63 -2.89 -6.52 -7.80
CA PRO A 63 -3.28 -7.91 -7.54
C PRO A 63 -2.14 -8.93 -7.64
N GLY A 64 -1.15 -8.68 -8.49
CA GLY A 64 0.07 -9.48 -8.66
C GLY A 64 1.18 -9.17 -7.66
N PHE A 65 1.03 -8.13 -6.83
CA PHE A 65 2.07 -7.69 -5.89
C PHE A 65 2.41 -8.74 -4.83
N TYR A 66 1.41 -9.39 -4.22
CA TYR A 66 1.63 -10.44 -3.22
C TYR A 66 2.39 -11.66 -3.77
N PRO A 67 1.96 -12.31 -4.88
CA PRO A 67 2.72 -13.43 -5.43
C PRO A 67 4.11 -13.00 -5.91
N PHE A 68 4.26 -11.77 -6.40
CA PHE A 68 5.57 -11.19 -6.72
C PHE A 68 6.48 -11.14 -5.48
N LEU A 69 6.02 -10.56 -4.36
CA LEU A 69 6.81 -10.50 -3.12
C LEU A 69 7.18 -11.89 -2.60
N LEU A 70 6.25 -12.84 -2.64
CA LEU A 70 6.54 -14.22 -2.26
C LEU A 70 7.63 -14.85 -3.13
N SER A 71 7.60 -14.63 -4.45
CA SER A 71 8.63 -15.14 -5.37
C SER A 71 10.02 -14.55 -5.11
N ARG A 72 10.08 -13.37 -4.45
CA ARG A 72 11.31 -12.66 -4.08
C ARG A 72 11.69 -12.82 -2.61
N LYS A 73 10.93 -13.57 -1.82
CA LYS A 73 11.09 -13.68 -0.36
C LYS A 73 12.53 -13.88 0.08
N GLN A 74 13.18 -14.93 -0.43
CA GLN A 74 14.54 -15.28 -0.06
C GLN A 74 15.53 -14.16 -0.43
N TRP A 75 15.40 -13.60 -1.64
CA TRP A 75 16.26 -12.52 -2.10
C TRP A 75 16.13 -11.25 -1.24
N ILE A 76 14.91 -10.96 -0.77
CA ILE A 76 14.63 -9.85 0.17
C ILE A 76 15.26 -10.16 1.54
N GLU A 77 15.05 -11.36 2.09
CA GLU A 77 15.60 -11.77 3.40
C GLU A 77 17.14 -11.73 3.43
N GLU A 78 17.80 -12.10 2.33
CA GLU A 78 19.26 -12.08 2.22
C GLU A 78 19.85 -10.66 2.16
N ARG A 79 19.07 -9.67 1.72
CA ARG A 79 19.54 -8.30 1.44
C ARG A 79 18.98 -7.23 2.36
N SER A 80 17.99 -7.56 3.18
CA SER A 80 17.28 -6.60 4.03
C SER A 80 18.13 -5.99 5.15
N GLY A 81 19.34 -6.50 5.41
CA GLY A 81 20.23 -5.97 6.46
C GLY A 81 20.83 -4.59 6.15
N ASP A 82 21.04 -4.27 4.87
CA ASP A 82 21.74 -3.08 4.40
C ASP A 82 21.12 -2.46 3.13
N HIS A 83 20.02 -3.02 2.61
CA HIS A 83 19.34 -2.51 1.42
C HIS A 83 17.96 -1.94 1.75
N VAL A 84 17.61 -0.88 1.02
CA VAL A 84 16.24 -0.36 0.95
C VAL A 84 15.64 -0.77 -0.39
N PHE A 85 14.48 -1.40 -0.37
CA PHE A 85 13.75 -1.76 -1.58
C PHE A 85 12.72 -0.69 -1.92
N THR A 86 12.82 -0.12 -3.11
CA THR A 86 11.84 0.85 -3.60
C THR A 86 10.70 0.13 -4.31
N ILE A 87 9.47 0.46 -3.93
CA ILE A 87 8.27 0.00 -4.62
C ILE A 87 7.65 1.21 -5.33
N PRO A 88 7.36 1.12 -6.63
CA PRO A 88 6.71 2.20 -7.34
C PRO A 88 5.30 2.42 -6.79
N ALA A 89 4.98 3.66 -6.44
CA ALA A 89 3.65 4.09 -6.04
C ALA A 89 3.23 5.28 -6.93
N PHE A 90 1.99 5.23 -7.42
CA PHE A 90 1.44 6.23 -8.33
C PHE A 90 -0.07 6.32 -8.14
N GLN A 91 -0.63 7.45 -8.51
CA GLN A 91 -2.09 7.63 -8.57
C GLN A 91 -2.51 7.96 -10.00
N PHE A 92 -3.71 7.50 -10.37
CA PHE A 92 -4.37 7.97 -11.58
C PHE A 92 -4.87 9.39 -11.37
N LEU A 93 -4.71 10.23 -12.39
CA LEU A 93 -5.31 11.57 -12.40
C LEU A 93 -6.81 11.51 -12.73
N ASP A 94 -7.21 10.47 -13.46
CA ASP A 94 -8.62 10.17 -13.70
C ASP A 94 -9.16 9.30 -12.55
N GLN A 95 -9.98 9.91 -11.69
CA GLN A 95 -10.60 9.26 -10.54
C GLN A 95 -11.71 8.27 -10.90
N THR A 96 -12.09 8.16 -12.18
CA THR A 96 -13.05 7.16 -12.65
C THR A 96 -12.42 5.79 -12.90
N VAL A 97 -11.09 5.71 -12.90
CA VAL A 97 -10.33 4.47 -13.01
C VAL A 97 -10.58 3.61 -11.77
N THR A 98 -11.42 2.60 -11.93
CA THR A 98 -11.84 1.67 -10.87
C THR A 98 -11.50 0.22 -11.18
N SER A 99 -11.04 -0.07 -12.41
CA SER A 99 -10.66 -1.43 -12.83
C SER A 99 -9.16 -1.66 -12.68
N VAL A 100 -8.82 -2.85 -12.21
CA VAL A 100 -7.45 -3.38 -12.19
C VAL A 100 -6.86 -3.53 -13.59
N ASP A 101 -7.68 -3.66 -14.63
CA ASP A 101 -7.20 -3.78 -16.03
C ASP A 101 -6.59 -2.47 -16.55
N ALA A 102 -6.88 -1.35 -15.89
CA ALA A 102 -6.27 -0.07 -16.21
C ALA A 102 -4.89 0.12 -15.55
N LEU A 103 -4.48 -0.80 -14.66
CA LEU A 103 -3.18 -0.76 -14.01
C LEU A 103 -2.06 -1.01 -15.03
N PRO A 104 -0.97 -0.23 -14.99
CA PRO A 104 0.24 -0.55 -15.74
C PRO A 104 0.75 -1.93 -15.36
N SER A 105 0.90 -2.80 -16.36
CA SER A 105 1.42 -4.16 -16.17
C SER A 105 2.95 -4.21 -16.13
N ASP A 106 3.62 -3.20 -16.69
CA ASP A 106 5.07 -3.07 -16.72
C ASP A 106 5.56 -1.63 -16.56
N ARG A 107 6.88 -1.49 -16.37
CA ARG A 107 7.54 -0.19 -16.25
C ARG A 107 7.31 0.69 -17.48
N GLY A 108 7.31 0.12 -18.68
CA GLY A 108 7.10 0.87 -19.93
C GLY A 108 5.71 1.48 -20.01
N GLU A 109 4.67 0.73 -19.63
CA GLU A 109 3.29 1.23 -19.51
C GLU A 109 3.16 2.33 -18.48
N LEU A 110 3.81 2.16 -17.31
CA LEU A 110 3.82 3.17 -16.27
C LEU A 110 4.47 4.47 -16.77
N MET A 111 5.64 4.38 -17.40
CA MET A 111 6.33 5.55 -17.95
C MET A 111 5.50 6.25 -19.02
N ARG A 112 4.87 5.51 -19.94
CA ARG A 112 3.92 6.09 -20.92
C ARG A 112 2.72 6.77 -20.24
N GLY A 113 2.26 6.22 -19.12
CA GLY A 113 1.22 6.84 -18.29
C GLY A 113 1.65 8.17 -17.70
N ILE A 114 2.88 8.25 -17.18
CA ILE A 114 3.46 9.47 -16.60
C ILE A 114 3.65 10.53 -17.70
N GLU A 115 4.29 10.17 -18.82
CA GLU A 115 4.49 11.07 -19.97
C GLU A 115 3.17 11.58 -20.53
N GLY A 116 2.17 10.70 -20.62
CA GLY A 116 0.82 11.02 -21.06
C GLY A 116 -0.05 11.72 -20.00
N LYS A 117 0.50 12.05 -18.83
CA LYS A 117 -0.23 12.70 -17.71
C LYS A 117 -1.52 11.96 -17.32
N ARG A 118 -1.52 10.63 -17.38
CA ARG A 118 -2.63 9.78 -16.91
C ARG A 118 -2.42 9.34 -15.47
N VAL A 119 -1.16 9.23 -15.06
CA VAL A 119 -0.75 8.90 -13.70
C VAL A 119 0.30 9.91 -13.23
N LYS A 120 0.34 10.18 -11.92
CA LYS A 120 1.44 10.91 -11.29
C LYS A 120 2.08 10.04 -10.20
N PRO A 121 3.41 10.11 -10.00
CA PRO A 121 4.06 9.52 -8.84
C PRO A 121 3.46 10.09 -7.55
N ILE A 122 3.32 9.26 -6.52
CA ILE A 122 3.01 9.74 -5.18
C ILE A 122 4.34 10.25 -4.60
N LEU A 123 4.49 11.57 -4.55
CA LEU A 123 5.66 12.22 -3.96
C LEU A 123 5.34 12.60 -2.51
N SER A 124 6.23 12.23 -1.60
CA SER A 124 6.17 12.74 -0.23
C SER A 124 6.57 14.22 -0.23
N GLY A 125 5.60 15.14 -0.23
CA GLY A 125 5.81 16.46 0.38
C GLY A 125 5.41 17.73 -0.38
N GLU A 126 4.99 17.70 -1.65
CA GLU A 126 4.72 18.97 -2.36
C GLU A 126 3.30 19.16 -2.91
N ASP A 127 2.55 18.08 -3.23
CA ASP A 127 1.28 18.22 -3.96
C ASP A 127 0.01 17.92 -3.15
N GLU A 128 0.12 17.43 -1.91
CA GLU A 128 -1.05 17.02 -1.11
C GLU A 128 -0.91 17.49 0.34
N TYR A 129 -1.60 18.60 0.66
CA TYR A 129 -1.96 18.96 2.03
C TYR A 129 -2.95 17.91 2.55
N TRP A 130 -2.40 16.78 3.01
CA TRP A 130 -3.05 15.96 4.03
C TRP A 130 -2.10 15.90 5.22
N GLU A 131 -2.56 16.46 6.34
CA GLU A 131 -1.90 16.27 7.62
C GLU A 131 -1.85 14.77 7.93
N ALA A 132 -0.63 14.23 7.97
CA ALA A 132 -0.23 12.87 8.32
C ALA A 132 -0.40 11.83 7.17
N PHE A 133 0.61 11.07 6.73
CA PHE A 133 1.77 10.54 7.43
C PHE A 133 3.03 10.53 6.55
N SER A 134 4.16 10.84 7.19
CA SER A 134 5.52 10.68 6.66
C SER A 134 5.83 9.21 6.39
N CYS A 135 6.44 8.95 5.24
CA CYS A 135 7.18 7.72 4.95
C CYS A 135 8.10 7.34 6.11
N LEU A 136 8.13 6.05 6.44
CA LEU A 136 9.21 5.35 7.14
C LEU A 136 9.37 3.99 6.48
#